data_AF-A0AAJ3Q1P8-F1
#
_entry.id   AF-A0AAJ3Q1P8-F1
#
_cell.length_a   1.000
_cell.length_b   1.000
_cell.length_c   1.000
_cell.angle_alpha   90.00
_cell.angle_beta   90.00
_cell.angle_gamma   90.00
#
_symmetry.space_group_name_H-M   'P 1'
#
loop_
_entity.id
_entity.type
_entity.pdbx_description
1 polymer ?
#
loop_
_entity_poly.entity_id
_entity_poly.type
_entity_poly.pdbx_seq_one_letter_code
_entity_poly.pdbx_strand_id
1 'polypeptide(L)'
;MNSGGPFRVLNGLLTPAYAFTRLVLTFALWAILLILAAIILVPMLLLATRAPALVLPMNETREEIYNLACSKGLSSGSLAERELIWRRRRLVELSHPIRVALASQPYDIPWGYYASRPNPTSFNCPPRKQASLQFWIPSLDMPEGEIVYSGATNRPKERARPNPRPDESVVEALWVVGYDDDRSHGRRSIEWLKEARQLDGRSPGSVEEHGLWHTVVPTGSLQMTYWYKFGPSEDIVIECYAPFQRCEGNVDLKDLRMYARLSFDKDAIPQHQVIVDGLRTLLSRWRASD
;
A
#
# COMPACT_ATOMS: atom_id res chain seq x y z
N MET A 1 89.26 -14.91 -26.68
CA MET A 1 89.84 -13.56 -26.58
C MET A 1 89.00 -12.74 -25.62
N ASN A 2 89.65 -12.24 -24.55
CA ASN A 2 89.30 -11.10 -23.67
C ASN A 2 87.91 -11.05 -23.01
N SER A 3 87.82 -11.34 -21.70
CA SER A 3 87.94 -10.39 -20.55
C SER A 3 86.75 -9.44 -20.50
N GLY A 4 85.83 -9.49 -19.54
CA GLY A 4 86.07 -9.39 -18.10
C GLY A 4 85.52 -8.02 -17.64
N GLY A 5 84.51 -8.01 -16.77
CA GLY A 5 83.88 -6.78 -16.27
C GLY A 5 82.77 -7.05 -15.24
N PRO A 6 83.05 -6.92 -13.94
CA PRO A 6 82.14 -7.28 -12.85
C PRO A 6 81.38 -6.06 -12.33
N PHE A 7 80.08 -6.17 -11.98
CA PHE A 7 79.46 -5.22 -11.03
C PHE A 7 78.17 -5.77 -10.41
N ARG A 8 78.05 -5.48 -9.10
CA ARG A 8 76.86 -5.50 -8.22
C ARG A 8 76.51 -6.77 -7.46
N VAL A 9 77.34 -7.01 -6.44
CA VAL A 9 76.88 -7.39 -5.10
C VAL A 9 76.43 -6.11 -4.38
N LEU A 10 75.14 -5.99 -4.03
CA LEU A 10 74.58 -5.21 -2.91
C LEU A 10 73.05 -5.11 -3.07
N ASN A 11 72.35 -6.22 -2.81
CA ASN A 11 70.90 -6.23 -2.57
C ASN A 11 70.65 -7.16 -1.38
N GLY A 12 70.79 -6.62 -0.18
CA GLY A 12 70.56 -7.41 1.02
C GLY A 12 70.83 -6.60 2.27
N LEU A 13 70.05 -5.54 2.52
CA LEU A 13 69.99 -4.85 3.83
C LEU A 13 68.80 -3.87 3.96
N LEU A 14 67.68 -4.06 3.25
CA LEU A 14 66.50 -3.18 3.35
C LEU A 14 65.17 -3.91 3.62
N THR A 15 65.20 -5.12 4.17
CA THR A 15 63.98 -5.92 4.43
C THR A 15 63.44 -5.98 5.87
N PRO A 16 64.19 -5.73 6.97
CA PRO A 16 63.61 -5.81 8.31
C PRO A 16 62.90 -4.53 8.78
N ALA A 17 63.31 -3.36 8.28
CA ALA A 17 62.73 -2.08 8.68
C ALA A 17 61.28 -1.91 8.20
N TYR A 18 60.95 -2.34 6.98
CA TYR A 18 59.59 -2.24 6.43
C TYR A 18 58.58 -3.16 7.14
N ALA A 19 59.02 -4.30 7.67
CA ALA A 19 58.13 -5.24 8.36
C ALA A 19 57.67 -4.69 9.72
N PHE A 20 58.58 -4.04 10.45
CA PHE A 20 58.27 -3.47 11.77
C PHE A 20 57.33 -2.27 11.67
N THR A 21 57.56 -1.36 10.71
CA THR A 21 56.69 -0.19 10.49
C THR A 21 55.29 -0.60 10.08
N ARG A 22 55.15 -1.65 9.26
CA ARG A 22 53.85 -2.17 8.81
C ARG A 22 53.07 -2.82 9.97
N LEU A 23 53.75 -3.53 10.87
CA LEU A 23 53.14 -4.11 12.05
C LEU A 23 52.60 -3.02 13.00
N VAL A 24 53.41 -2.00 13.29
CA VAL A 24 53.03 -0.87 14.14
C VAL A 24 51.85 -0.09 13.55
N LEU A 25 51.86 0.17 12.23
CA LEU A 25 50.74 0.85 11.56
C LEU A 25 49.44 0.04 11.64
N THR A 26 49.54 -1.29 11.52
CA THR A 26 48.39 -2.21 11.59
C THR A 26 47.79 -2.19 12.99
N PHE A 27 48.62 -2.24 14.04
CA PHE A 27 48.15 -2.13 15.43
C PHE A 27 47.52 -0.76 15.71
N ALA A 28 48.10 0.33 15.21
CA ALA A 28 47.53 1.67 15.35
C ALA A 28 46.15 1.79 14.67
N LEU A 29 46.01 1.24 13.46
CA LEU A 29 44.74 1.21 12.73
C LEU A 29 43.67 0.39 13.46
N TRP A 30 44.03 -0.78 13.99
CA TRP A 30 43.10 -1.59 14.79
C TRP A 30 42.68 -0.88 16.09
N ALA A 31 43.60 -0.20 16.77
CA ALA A 31 43.27 0.58 17.96
C ALA A 31 42.30 1.72 17.64
N ILE A 32 42.50 2.44 16.53
CA ILE A 32 41.60 3.51 16.07
C ILE A 32 40.22 2.93 15.72
N LEU A 33 40.16 1.80 15.02
CA LEU A 33 38.90 1.12 14.69
C LEU A 33 38.12 0.69 15.94
N LEU A 34 38.81 0.14 16.95
CA LEU A 34 38.18 -0.26 18.21
C LEU A 34 37.66 0.95 19.01
N ILE A 35 38.41 2.05 19.03
CA ILE A 35 37.96 3.30 19.68
C ILE A 35 36.75 3.87 18.96
N LEU A 36 36.75 3.93 17.62
CA LEU A 36 35.60 4.39 16.85
C LEU A 36 34.38 3.48 17.03
N ALA A 37 34.59 2.16 17.05
CA ALA A 37 33.53 1.21 17.33
C ALA A 37 32.95 1.41 18.73
N ALA A 38 33.78 1.64 19.75
CA ALA A 38 33.32 1.94 21.11
C ALA A 38 32.55 3.27 21.18
N ILE A 39 33.04 4.33 20.52
CA ILE A 39 32.37 5.65 20.48
C ILE A 39 31.01 5.56 19.79
N ILE A 40 30.80 4.65 18.84
CA ILE A 40 29.52 4.50 18.14
C ILE A 40 28.61 3.51 18.89
N LEU A 41 29.13 2.35 19.29
CA LEU A 41 28.33 1.27 19.87
C LEU A 41 27.92 1.57 21.31
N VAL A 42 28.76 2.21 22.12
CA VAL A 42 28.45 2.46 23.54
C VAL A 42 27.29 3.47 23.68
N PRO A 43 27.24 4.60 22.97
CA PRO A 43 26.08 5.48 23.00
C PRO A 43 24.81 4.81 22.46
N MET A 44 24.91 4.01 21.39
CA MET A 44 23.75 3.26 20.87
C MET A 44 23.23 2.24 21.90
N LEU A 45 24.12 1.54 22.60
CA LEU A 45 23.73 0.59 23.66
C LEU A 45 23.15 1.30 24.89
N LEU A 46 23.70 2.47 25.26
CA LEU A 46 23.18 3.29 26.36
C LEU A 46 21.82 3.94 26.01
N LEU A 47 21.61 4.31 24.75
CA LEU A 47 20.31 4.77 24.25
C LEU A 47 19.28 3.64 24.23
N ALA A 48 19.68 2.42 23.85
CA ALA A 48 18.82 1.25 23.88
C ALA A 48 18.40 0.83 25.30
N THR A 49 19.27 1.00 26.30
CA THR A 49 18.98 0.64 27.70
C THR A 49 18.23 1.72 28.50
N ARG A 50 18.23 2.98 28.03
CA ARG A 50 17.50 4.10 28.66
C ARG A 50 16.08 4.29 28.18
N ALA A 51 15.65 3.60 27.13
CA ALA A 51 14.24 3.58 26.77
C ALA A 51 13.47 2.86 27.89
N PRO A 52 12.49 3.50 28.56
CA PRO A 52 11.66 2.81 29.53
C PRO A 52 11.04 1.59 28.85
N ALA A 53 11.21 0.41 29.45
CA ALA A 53 10.56 -0.79 28.96
C ALA A 53 9.07 -0.51 28.87
N LEU A 54 8.52 -0.49 27.67
CA LEU A 54 7.12 -0.26 27.44
C LEU A 54 6.38 -1.45 28.06
N VAL A 55 5.81 -1.24 29.26
CA VAL A 55 5.02 -2.27 29.94
C VAL A 55 3.75 -2.43 29.15
N LEU A 56 3.74 -3.43 28.27
CA LEU A 56 2.59 -3.76 27.44
C LEU A 56 1.49 -4.36 28.33
N PRO A 57 0.30 -3.74 28.43
CA PRO A 57 -0.81 -4.34 29.16
C PRO A 57 -1.16 -5.69 28.52
N MET A 58 -1.03 -6.77 29.28
CA MET A 58 -1.21 -8.13 28.73
C MET A 58 -2.68 -8.52 28.53
N ASN A 59 -3.61 -7.82 29.20
CA ASN A 59 -5.02 -8.22 29.35
C ASN A 59 -5.98 -7.09 28.97
N GLU A 60 -5.77 -6.43 27.82
CA GLU A 60 -6.75 -5.46 27.32
C GLU A 60 -8.02 -6.17 26.84
N THR A 61 -9.16 -5.65 27.24
CA THR A 61 -10.49 -6.02 26.76
C THR A 61 -10.82 -5.28 25.48
N ARG A 62 -11.86 -5.74 24.78
CA ARG A 62 -12.37 -5.09 23.57
C ARG A 62 -12.89 -3.68 23.88
N GLU A 63 -13.61 -3.55 24.99
CA GLU A 63 -14.19 -2.30 25.45
C GLU A 63 -13.11 -1.26 25.78
N GLU A 64 -12.00 -1.69 26.39
CA GLU A 64 -10.84 -0.81 26.60
C GLU A 64 -10.22 -0.36 25.28
N ILE A 65 -10.14 -1.24 24.28
CA ILE A 65 -9.61 -0.92 22.95
C ILE A 65 -10.47 0.14 22.24
N TYR A 66 -11.80 0.03 22.34
CA TYR A 66 -12.73 1.00 21.75
C TYR A 66 -12.67 2.37 22.41
N ASN A 67 -12.24 2.44 23.68
CA ASN A 67 -12.12 3.68 24.44
C ASN A 67 -10.68 4.23 24.48
N LEU A 68 -9.74 3.67 23.71
CA LEU A 68 -8.38 4.19 23.65
C LEU A 68 -8.37 5.66 23.20
N ALA A 69 -7.57 6.47 23.90
CA ALA A 69 -7.35 7.86 23.50
C ALA A 69 -6.81 7.94 22.07
N CYS A 70 -7.26 8.97 21.33
CA CYS A 70 -6.78 9.21 19.98
C CYS A 70 -5.24 9.33 19.97
N SER A 71 -4.60 8.47 19.18
CA SER A 71 -3.23 8.66 18.74
C SER A 71 -3.09 8.23 17.29
N LYS A 72 -2.28 8.97 16.53
CA LYS A 72 -2.05 8.69 15.10
C LYS A 72 -1.35 7.34 14.84
N GLY A 73 -1.04 6.58 15.90
CA GLY A 73 -0.24 5.36 15.82
C GLY A 73 1.21 5.71 15.45
N LEU A 74 2.14 4.88 15.93
CA LEU A 74 3.56 5.07 15.65
C LEU A 74 3.90 4.34 14.35
N SER A 75 3.92 5.07 13.24
CA SER A 75 4.31 4.54 11.92
C SER A 75 5.76 4.03 11.87
N SER A 76 6.54 4.28 12.93
CA SER A 76 7.92 3.82 13.13
C SER A 76 8.14 3.14 14.49
N GLY A 77 7.08 2.55 15.06
CA GLY A 77 7.15 1.98 16.41
C GLY A 77 8.12 0.81 16.55
N SER A 78 8.61 0.60 17.76
CA SER A 78 9.40 -0.57 18.15
C SER A 78 8.64 -1.88 17.85
N LEU A 79 9.35 -3.01 17.80
CA LEU A 79 8.72 -4.34 17.62
C LEU A 79 7.61 -4.61 18.66
N ALA A 80 7.83 -4.16 19.90
CA ALA A 80 6.86 -4.27 20.99
C ALA A 80 5.55 -3.52 20.69
N GLU A 81 5.64 -2.31 20.12
CA GLU A 81 4.47 -1.51 19.76
C GLU A 81 3.72 -2.10 18.56
N ARG A 82 4.45 -2.67 17.58
CA ARG A 82 3.82 -3.38 16.47
C ARG A 82 3.05 -4.59 16.98
N GLU A 83 3.63 -5.38 17.87
CA GLU A 83 2.98 -6.54 18.49
C GLU A 83 1.73 -6.14 19.28
N LEU A 84 1.78 -5.03 20.03
CA LEU A 84 0.61 -4.48 20.72
C LEU A 84 -0.53 -4.15 19.75
N ILE A 85 -0.23 -3.45 18.67
CA ILE A 85 -1.22 -3.07 17.65
C ILE A 85 -1.82 -4.34 17.03
N TRP A 86 -1.00 -5.32 16.67
CA TRP A 86 -1.47 -6.61 16.14
C TRP A 86 -2.41 -7.32 17.10
N ARG A 87 -2.06 -7.38 18.40
CA ARG A 87 -2.90 -7.97 19.43
C ARG A 87 -4.24 -7.25 19.56
N ARG A 88 -4.23 -5.92 19.65
CA ARG A 88 -5.44 -5.11 19.74
C ARG A 88 -6.33 -5.29 18.51
N ARG A 89 -5.76 -5.32 17.30
CA ARG A 89 -6.50 -5.57 16.05
C ARG A 89 -7.27 -6.90 16.08
N ARG A 90 -6.73 -7.95 16.70
CA ARG A 90 -7.41 -9.26 16.81
C ARG A 90 -8.64 -9.25 17.73
N LEU A 91 -8.76 -8.24 18.60
CA LEU A 91 -9.88 -8.09 19.53
C LEU A 91 -11.02 -7.23 18.96
N VAL A 92 -10.74 -6.49 17.87
CA VAL A 92 -11.72 -5.65 17.19
C VAL A 92 -12.67 -6.51 16.36
N GLU A 93 -13.96 -6.40 16.64
CA GLU A 93 -15.00 -7.01 15.80
C GLU A 93 -15.02 -6.38 14.40
N LEU A 94 -15.20 -7.21 13.37
CA LEU A 94 -15.26 -6.74 11.98
C LEU A 94 -16.44 -5.77 11.75
N SER A 95 -17.54 -5.92 12.50
CA SER A 95 -18.70 -5.03 12.46
C SER A 95 -18.50 -3.69 13.16
N HIS A 96 -17.42 -3.49 13.91
CA HIS A 96 -17.21 -2.26 14.67
C HIS A 96 -17.18 -1.03 13.75
N PRO A 97 -18.06 -0.02 13.94
CA PRO A 97 -18.14 1.12 13.05
C PRO A 97 -16.96 2.08 13.25
N ILE A 98 -16.41 2.56 12.15
CA ILE A 98 -15.39 3.61 12.12
C ILE A 98 -16.00 4.84 11.45
N ARG A 99 -16.10 5.94 12.20
CA ARG A 99 -16.62 7.20 11.68
C ARG A 99 -15.61 7.86 10.75
N VAL A 100 -16.04 8.17 9.52
CA VAL A 100 -15.30 8.98 8.55
C VAL A 100 -16.21 10.07 7.96
N ALA A 101 -15.63 11.11 7.38
CA ALA A 101 -16.34 12.19 6.73
C ALA A 101 -15.99 12.20 5.23
N LEU A 102 -16.85 11.64 4.38
CA LEU A 102 -16.66 11.58 2.93
C LEU A 102 -17.57 12.60 2.27
N ALA A 103 -17.05 13.44 1.37
CA ALA A 103 -17.82 14.52 0.73
C ALA A 103 -18.62 15.38 1.74
N SER A 104 -17.98 15.73 2.86
CA SER A 104 -18.59 16.48 3.97
C SER A 104 -19.78 15.80 4.67
N GLN A 105 -19.99 14.50 4.46
CA GLN A 105 -21.05 13.72 5.11
C GLN A 105 -20.45 12.63 6.00
N PRO A 106 -21.07 12.33 7.15
CA PRO A 106 -20.60 11.28 8.04
C PRO A 106 -20.98 9.88 7.55
N TYR A 107 -20.05 8.93 7.69
CA TYR A 107 -20.26 7.50 7.42
C TYR A 107 -19.72 6.66 8.57
N ASP A 108 -20.46 5.62 8.95
CA ASP A 108 -20.07 4.61 9.93
C ASP A 108 -19.70 3.32 9.20
N ILE A 109 -18.46 3.22 8.74
CA ILE A 109 -17.98 2.11 7.93
C ILE A 109 -17.48 1.00 8.85
N PRO A 110 -17.95 -0.25 8.74
CA PRO A 110 -17.45 -1.34 9.57
C PRO A 110 -15.96 -1.57 9.34
N TRP A 111 -15.20 -1.77 10.42
CA TRP A 111 -13.76 -2.01 10.42
C TRP A 111 -13.37 -3.16 9.47
N GLY A 112 -14.27 -4.13 9.32
CA GLY A 112 -14.41 -5.17 8.29
C GLY A 112 -13.95 -4.78 6.90
N TYR A 113 -14.41 -3.63 6.45
CA TYR A 113 -14.27 -3.22 5.06
C TYR A 113 -12.97 -2.49 4.77
N TYR A 114 -12.18 -2.07 5.76
CA TYR A 114 -11.01 -1.24 5.45
C TYR A 114 -9.82 -2.04 4.90
N ALA A 115 -9.32 -1.62 3.75
CA ALA A 115 -7.97 -1.95 3.30
C ALA A 115 -6.96 -1.44 4.34
N SER A 116 -6.01 -2.27 4.77
CA SER A 116 -5.01 -1.93 5.79
C SER A 116 -5.54 -1.55 7.18
N ARG A 117 -6.79 -1.92 7.48
CA ARG A 117 -7.42 -1.99 8.82
C ARG A 117 -6.91 -0.92 9.81
N PRO A 118 -7.64 0.17 10.04
CA PRO A 118 -7.22 1.27 10.92
C PRO A 118 -6.71 0.77 12.27
N ASN A 119 -5.63 1.40 12.75
CA ASN A 119 -5.11 1.10 14.08
C ASN A 119 -6.18 1.43 15.14
N PRO A 120 -6.35 0.58 16.16
CA PRO A 120 -7.39 0.82 17.17
C PRO A 120 -7.23 2.13 17.94
N THR A 121 -6.00 2.63 18.08
CA THR A 121 -5.74 3.95 18.68
C THR A 121 -6.28 5.12 17.87
N SER A 122 -6.73 4.88 16.63
CA SER A 122 -7.29 5.91 15.75
C SER A 122 -8.81 5.97 15.72
N PHE A 123 -9.51 5.10 16.47
CA PHE A 123 -10.97 5.05 16.47
C PHE A 123 -11.60 6.34 17.00
N ASN A 124 -11.01 6.93 18.05
CA ASN A 124 -11.49 8.17 18.67
C ASN A 124 -10.80 9.43 18.12
N CYS A 125 -10.09 9.33 16.99
CA CYS A 125 -9.49 10.50 16.35
C CYS A 125 -10.52 11.27 15.51
N PRO A 126 -10.24 12.55 15.18
CA PRO A 126 -11.08 13.29 14.24
C PRO A 126 -11.32 12.47 12.96
N PRO A 127 -12.57 12.44 12.44
CA PRO A 127 -12.92 11.62 11.29
C PRO A 127 -12.00 11.85 10.10
N ARG A 128 -11.55 10.75 9.50
CA ARG A 128 -10.74 10.82 8.27
C ARG A 128 -11.61 11.30 7.13
N LYS A 129 -10.98 11.97 6.16
CA LYS A 129 -11.66 12.49 4.98
C LYS A 129 -11.61 11.58 3.74
N GLN A 130 -11.10 10.37 3.93
CA GLN A 130 -10.95 9.37 2.89
C GLN A 130 -11.08 7.98 3.51
N ALA A 131 -11.48 7.01 2.69
CA ALA A 131 -11.49 5.60 3.04
C ALA A 131 -10.82 4.77 1.94
N SER A 132 -10.18 3.67 2.35
CA SER A 132 -9.74 2.63 1.43
C SER A 132 -10.41 1.35 1.88
N LEU A 133 -11.15 0.72 0.99
CA LEU A 133 -12.08 -0.37 1.30
C LEU A 133 -11.74 -1.63 0.51
N GLN A 134 -12.17 -2.79 1.01
CA GLN A 134 -12.14 -4.09 0.36
C GLN A 134 -13.49 -4.78 0.56
N PHE A 135 -14.04 -5.37 -0.49
CA PHE A 135 -15.28 -6.15 -0.41
C PHE A 135 -15.31 -7.24 -1.48
N TRP A 136 -16.01 -8.32 -1.17
CA TRP A 136 -16.30 -9.38 -2.13
C TRP A 136 -17.38 -8.95 -3.12
N ILE A 137 -17.19 -9.26 -4.40
CA ILE A 137 -18.29 -9.30 -5.37
C ILE A 137 -18.70 -10.76 -5.60
N PRO A 138 -19.99 -11.02 -5.91
CA PRO A 138 -21.09 -10.05 -5.95
C PRO A 138 -21.74 -9.80 -4.57
N SER A 139 -21.36 -10.52 -3.50
CA SER A 139 -22.11 -10.51 -2.24
C SER A 139 -21.97 -9.23 -1.40
N LEU A 140 -20.95 -8.42 -1.68
CA LEU A 140 -20.57 -7.20 -0.96
C LEU A 140 -20.15 -7.46 0.49
N ASP A 141 -19.78 -8.69 0.82
CA ASP A 141 -19.29 -9.03 2.16
C ASP A 141 -17.91 -8.42 2.41
N MET A 142 -17.66 -8.04 3.66
CA MET A 142 -16.32 -7.70 4.12
C MET A 142 -15.42 -8.97 4.09
N PRO A 143 -14.14 -8.84 3.73
CA PRO A 143 -13.17 -9.92 3.93
C PRO A 143 -12.98 -10.30 5.40
N GLU A 144 -12.65 -11.57 5.67
CA GLU A 144 -12.30 -12.11 6.98
C GLU A 144 -11.04 -11.44 7.57
N GLY A 145 -10.12 -11.02 6.70
CA GLY A 145 -8.87 -10.37 7.06
C GLY A 145 -8.52 -9.21 6.13
N GLU A 146 -7.30 -8.68 6.24
CA GLU A 146 -6.77 -7.81 5.19
C GLU A 146 -6.27 -8.69 4.04
N ILE A 147 -6.81 -8.48 2.85
CA ILE A 147 -6.35 -9.19 1.66
C ILE A 147 -5.19 -8.40 1.07
N VAL A 148 -4.00 -8.99 1.08
CA VAL A 148 -2.81 -8.43 0.43
C VAL A 148 -2.60 -9.18 -0.88
N TYR A 149 -2.81 -8.50 -2.00
CA TYR A 149 -2.61 -9.11 -3.31
C TYR A 149 -1.13 -9.37 -3.55
N SER A 150 -0.82 -10.64 -3.83
CA SER A 150 0.43 -11.03 -4.47
C SER A 150 0.13 -11.36 -5.92
N GLY A 151 1.07 -11.11 -6.84
CA GLY A 151 0.88 -11.34 -8.28
C GLY A 151 0.52 -12.79 -8.67
N ALA A 152 0.52 -13.74 -7.72
CA ALA A 152 0.14 -15.13 -7.90
C ALA A 152 -1.31 -15.46 -7.52
N THR A 153 -2.05 -14.56 -6.86
CA THR A 153 -3.38 -14.86 -6.29
C THR A 153 -4.38 -13.73 -6.54
N ASN A 154 -5.04 -13.74 -7.71
CA ASN A 154 -6.09 -12.73 -8.03
C ASN A 154 -7.45 -13.07 -7.42
N ARG A 155 -7.64 -14.33 -7.02
CA ARG A 155 -8.78 -14.81 -6.24
C ARG A 155 -8.30 -15.27 -4.86
N PRO A 156 -8.30 -14.38 -3.86
CA PRO A 156 -7.86 -14.72 -2.50
C PRO A 156 -8.75 -15.83 -1.92
N LYS A 157 -8.22 -16.65 -1.02
CA LYS A 157 -8.97 -17.71 -0.36
C LYS A 157 -9.22 -17.33 1.09
N GLU A 158 -10.43 -17.56 1.55
CA GLU A 158 -10.83 -17.36 2.94
C GLU A 158 -11.44 -18.64 3.50
N ARG A 159 -11.64 -18.73 4.81
CA ARG A 159 -12.20 -19.94 5.42
C ARG A 159 -13.61 -20.21 4.94
N ALA A 160 -14.43 -19.17 4.86
CA ALA A 160 -15.79 -19.24 4.31
C ALA A 160 -15.81 -19.38 2.78
N ARG A 161 -14.69 -19.07 2.10
CA ARG A 161 -14.55 -19.07 0.63
C ARG A 161 -13.27 -19.80 0.20
N PRO A 162 -13.15 -21.12 0.44
CA PRO A 162 -11.92 -21.86 0.15
C PRO A 162 -11.67 -22.02 -1.37
N ASN A 163 -12.74 -21.96 -2.17
CA ASN A 163 -12.71 -22.02 -3.63
C ASN A 163 -13.69 -20.97 -4.18
N PRO A 164 -13.27 -19.69 -4.30
CA PRO A 164 -14.11 -18.65 -4.88
C PRO A 164 -14.57 -19.04 -6.29
N ARG A 165 -15.82 -18.76 -6.60
CA ARG A 165 -16.39 -19.00 -7.94
C ARG A 165 -15.74 -18.06 -8.98
N PRO A 166 -15.89 -18.34 -10.29
CA PRO A 166 -15.34 -17.48 -11.33
C PRO A 166 -15.83 -16.03 -11.27
N ASP A 167 -17.08 -15.83 -10.83
CA ASP A 167 -17.71 -14.52 -10.63
C ASP A 167 -17.36 -13.88 -9.29
N GLU A 168 -16.73 -14.62 -8.37
CA GLU A 168 -16.32 -14.10 -7.08
C GLU A 168 -14.89 -13.58 -7.10
N SER A 169 -14.73 -12.34 -6.66
CA SER A 169 -13.43 -11.71 -6.48
C SER A 169 -13.52 -10.64 -5.40
N VAL A 170 -12.37 -10.16 -4.96
CA VAL A 170 -12.31 -9.01 -4.04
C VAL A 170 -11.95 -7.77 -4.84
N VAL A 171 -12.72 -6.72 -4.58
CA VAL A 171 -12.49 -5.37 -5.09
C VAL A 171 -11.84 -4.58 -3.97
N GLU A 172 -10.79 -3.85 -4.29
CA GLU A 172 -10.33 -2.75 -3.43
C GLU A 172 -10.85 -1.44 -3.99
N ALA A 173 -11.57 -0.67 -3.19
CA ALA A 173 -11.92 0.71 -3.48
C ALA A 173 -11.01 1.62 -2.66
N LEU A 174 -9.87 1.98 -3.24
CA LEU A 174 -8.85 2.82 -2.66
C LEU A 174 -9.22 4.30 -2.84
N TRP A 175 -8.82 5.13 -1.90
CA TRP A 175 -8.97 6.60 -2.01
C TRP A 175 -10.41 7.05 -2.29
N VAL A 176 -11.40 6.40 -1.67
CA VAL A 176 -12.78 6.89 -1.68
C VAL A 176 -12.79 8.23 -0.95
N VAL A 177 -13.08 9.30 -1.68
CA VAL A 177 -12.89 10.68 -1.20
C VAL A 177 -13.92 11.60 -1.85
N GLY A 178 -14.32 12.65 -1.13
CA GLY A 178 -15.16 13.70 -1.71
C GLY A 178 -14.36 14.64 -2.63
N TYR A 179 -15.02 15.30 -3.58
CA TYR A 179 -14.36 16.21 -4.51
C TYR A 179 -13.49 17.28 -3.86
N ASP A 180 -13.95 17.86 -2.75
CA ASP A 180 -13.22 18.94 -2.07
C ASP A 180 -11.97 18.45 -1.33
N ASP A 181 -11.86 17.13 -1.12
CA ASP A 181 -10.76 16.48 -0.42
C ASP A 181 -9.87 15.61 -1.35
N ASP A 182 -10.18 15.52 -2.66
CA ASP A 182 -9.36 14.81 -3.68
C ASP A 182 -8.07 15.59 -4.01
N ARG A 183 -7.08 15.48 -3.12
CA ARG A 183 -5.75 16.07 -3.30
C ARG A 183 -4.91 15.37 -4.37
N SER A 184 -5.22 14.12 -4.67
CA SER A 184 -4.56 13.33 -5.70
C SER A 184 -4.96 13.74 -7.12
N HIS A 185 -6.01 14.55 -7.26
CA HIS A 185 -6.58 14.93 -8.55
C HIS A 185 -6.95 13.72 -9.41
N GLY A 186 -7.45 12.64 -8.78
CA GLY A 186 -7.86 11.44 -9.50
C GLY A 186 -8.95 11.73 -10.53
N ARG A 187 -9.89 12.63 -10.19
CA ARG A 187 -10.90 13.12 -11.13
C ARG A 187 -10.30 13.83 -12.36
N ARG A 188 -9.18 14.54 -12.18
CA ARG A 188 -8.48 15.22 -13.30
C ARG A 188 -7.89 14.21 -14.27
N SER A 189 -7.47 13.03 -13.81
CA SER A 189 -7.00 11.96 -14.69
C SER A 189 -8.12 11.47 -15.62
N ILE A 190 -9.35 11.34 -15.11
CA ILE A 190 -10.53 11.00 -15.92
C ILE A 190 -10.83 12.11 -16.93
N GLU A 191 -10.83 13.38 -16.50
CA GLU A 191 -11.04 14.54 -17.39
C GLU A 191 -9.98 14.61 -18.49
N TRP A 192 -8.71 14.40 -18.15
CA TRP A 192 -7.62 14.35 -19.13
C TRP A 192 -7.80 13.21 -20.14
N LEU A 193 -8.22 12.02 -19.68
CA LEU A 193 -8.48 10.88 -20.57
C LEU A 193 -9.66 11.11 -21.51
N LYS A 194 -10.71 11.81 -21.07
CA LYS A 194 -11.83 12.22 -21.94
C LYS A 194 -11.38 13.12 -23.09
N GLU A 195 -10.51 14.07 -22.78
CA GLU A 195 -9.99 15.02 -23.76
C GLU A 195 -8.88 14.41 -24.63
N ALA A 196 -8.20 13.38 -24.11
CA ALA A 196 -7.14 12.71 -24.82
C ALA A 196 -7.68 11.99 -26.06
N ARG A 197 -7.14 12.35 -27.23
CA ARG A 197 -7.34 11.61 -28.50
C ARG A 197 -6.93 10.12 -28.44
N GLN A 198 -6.41 9.65 -27.31
CA GLN A 198 -6.00 8.25 -27.12
C GLN A 198 -7.19 7.29 -26.98
N LEU A 199 -8.35 7.76 -26.52
CA LEU A 199 -9.54 6.89 -26.42
C LEU A 199 -10.37 6.84 -27.72
N ASP A 200 -10.40 7.93 -28.51
CA ASP A 200 -11.27 8.04 -29.70
C ASP A 200 -10.53 8.32 -31.03
N GLY A 201 -9.21 8.48 -31.04
CA GLY A 201 -8.52 9.17 -32.15
C GLY A 201 -7.70 8.33 -33.14
N ARG A 202 -7.51 7.01 -32.96
CA ARG A 202 -6.75 6.17 -33.92
C ARG A 202 -7.29 4.75 -34.03
N SER A 203 -7.14 4.19 -35.23
CA SER A 203 -7.45 2.79 -35.55
C SER A 203 -6.55 1.82 -34.75
N PRO A 204 -7.09 0.71 -34.21
CA PRO A 204 -8.50 0.34 -34.24
C PRO A 204 -9.31 1.25 -33.30
N GLY A 205 -10.43 1.76 -33.80
CA GLY A 205 -11.33 2.60 -33.00
C GLY A 205 -11.88 1.82 -31.80
N SER A 206 -12.45 2.55 -30.84
CA SER A 206 -13.07 1.93 -29.68
C SER A 206 -14.23 1.01 -30.11
N VAL A 207 -14.34 -0.15 -29.47
CA VAL A 207 -15.42 -1.12 -29.68
C VAL A 207 -16.23 -1.21 -28.39
N GLU A 208 -17.56 -1.26 -28.50
CA GLU A 208 -18.41 -1.47 -27.33
C GLU A 208 -18.41 -2.95 -26.92
N GLU A 209 -18.11 -3.22 -25.65
CA GLU A 209 -18.12 -4.55 -25.07
C GLU A 209 -18.48 -4.46 -23.57
N HIS A 210 -19.34 -5.36 -23.07
CA HIS A 210 -19.86 -5.33 -21.69
C HIS A 210 -20.51 -3.99 -21.26
N GLY A 211 -21.01 -3.18 -22.20
CA GLY A 211 -21.56 -1.86 -21.92
C GLY A 211 -20.50 -0.80 -21.58
N LEU A 212 -19.25 -1.05 -21.96
CA LEU A 212 -18.12 -0.12 -21.90
C LEU A 212 -17.52 0.01 -23.31
N TRP A 213 -16.92 1.15 -23.60
CA TRP A 213 -16.05 1.30 -24.75
C TRP A 213 -14.67 0.72 -24.42
N HIS A 214 -14.10 -0.04 -25.33
CA HIS A 214 -12.83 -0.72 -25.18
C HIS A 214 -11.85 -0.32 -26.30
N THR A 215 -10.62 0.01 -25.92
CA THR A 215 -9.53 0.32 -26.85
C THR A 215 -8.17 -0.15 -26.33
N VAL A 216 -7.25 -0.42 -27.26
CA VAL A 216 -5.87 -0.82 -26.95
C VAL A 216 -4.91 0.25 -27.43
N VAL A 217 -4.18 0.86 -26.49
CA VAL A 217 -3.25 1.95 -26.76
C VAL A 217 -1.81 1.46 -26.55
N PRO A 218 -0.92 1.57 -27.56
CA PRO A 218 0.49 1.28 -27.38
C PRO A 218 1.13 2.33 -26.48
N THR A 219 1.82 1.88 -25.43
CA THR A 219 2.57 2.71 -24.48
C THR A 219 4.04 2.27 -24.48
N GLY A 220 4.83 2.84 -25.40
CA GLY A 220 6.20 2.37 -25.66
C GLY A 220 6.20 0.96 -26.26
N SER A 221 6.88 0.01 -25.63
CA SER A 221 6.85 -1.42 -25.99
C SER A 221 5.71 -2.20 -25.34
N LEU A 222 4.92 -1.55 -24.47
CA LEU A 222 3.81 -2.17 -23.75
C LEU A 222 2.48 -1.85 -24.41
N GLN A 223 1.47 -2.66 -24.12
CA GLN A 223 0.08 -2.41 -24.51
C GLN A 223 -0.76 -2.17 -23.26
N MET A 224 -1.47 -1.05 -23.28
CA MET A 224 -2.47 -0.72 -22.28
C MET A 224 -3.85 -0.93 -22.88
N THR A 225 -4.70 -1.67 -22.17
CA THR A 225 -6.11 -1.81 -22.54
C THR A 225 -6.93 -0.88 -21.67
N TYR A 226 -7.74 -0.04 -22.30
CA TYR A 226 -8.68 0.85 -21.61
C TYR A 226 -10.11 0.38 -21.83
N TRP A 227 -10.90 0.40 -20.77
CA TRP A 227 -12.34 0.25 -20.79
C TRP A 227 -12.98 1.47 -20.15
N TYR A 228 -13.96 2.09 -20.78
CA TYR A 228 -14.48 3.35 -20.26
C TYR A 228 -15.94 3.59 -20.62
N LYS A 229 -16.58 4.43 -19.80
CA LYS A 229 -17.94 4.91 -20.00
C LYS A 229 -18.04 6.28 -19.36
N PHE A 230 -18.58 7.24 -20.10
CA PHE A 230 -18.82 8.60 -19.61
C PHE A 230 -20.32 8.86 -19.63
N GLY A 231 -20.88 9.20 -18.48
CA GLY A 231 -22.31 9.32 -18.28
C GLY A 231 -22.70 10.46 -17.35
N PRO A 232 -24.01 10.74 -17.22
CA PRO A 232 -24.49 11.81 -16.35
C PRO A 232 -24.30 11.52 -14.86
N SER A 233 -24.45 10.26 -14.44
CA SER A 233 -24.30 9.84 -13.04
C SER A 233 -22.88 9.44 -12.67
N GLU A 234 -22.11 8.94 -13.64
CA GLU A 234 -20.78 8.39 -13.39
C GLU A 234 -19.87 8.52 -14.60
N ASP A 235 -18.57 8.57 -14.32
CA ASP A 235 -17.54 8.24 -15.29
C ASP A 235 -16.72 7.07 -14.78
N ILE A 236 -16.43 6.12 -15.66
CA ILE A 236 -15.62 4.95 -15.36
C ILE A 236 -14.50 4.90 -16.39
N VAL A 237 -13.27 4.76 -15.92
CA VAL A 237 -12.12 4.43 -16.76
C VAL A 237 -11.31 3.34 -16.09
N ILE A 238 -11.22 2.19 -16.72
CA ILE A 238 -10.47 1.03 -16.26
C ILE A 238 -9.27 0.86 -17.18
N GLU A 239 -8.11 0.67 -16.59
CA GLU A 239 -6.85 0.46 -17.26
C GLU A 239 -6.25 -0.89 -16.85
N CYS A 240 -5.88 -1.68 -17.85
CA CYS A 240 -5.32 -3.00 -17.66
C CYS A 240 -4.01 -3.10 -18.45
N TYR A 241 -2.92 -3.32 -17.73
CA TYR A 241 -1.65 -3.63 -18.36
C TYR A 241 -1.61 -5.12 -18.71
N ALA A 242 -1.29 -5.46 -19.97
CA ALA A 242 -1.28 -6.83 -20.47
C ALA A 242 -0.56 -7.89 -19.61
N PRO A 243 0.61 -7.63 -18.97
CA PRO A 243 1.27 -8.63 -18.13
C PRO A 243 0.62 -8.81 -16.76
N PHE A 244 -0.24 -7.88 -16.32
CA PHE A 244 -0.86 -7.92 -15.01
C PHE A 244 -2.27 -8.51 -15.09
N GLN A 245 -2.59 -9.29 -14.06
CA GLN A 245 -3.89 -9.92 -13.91
C GLN A 245 -4.90 -9.03 -13.14
N ARG A 246 -4.46 -7.85 -12.70
CA ARG A 246 -5.31 -6.86 -12.06
C ARG A 246 -5.41 -5.63 -12.94
N CYS A 247 -6.57 -5.02 -12.91
CA CYS A 247 -6.84 -3.75 -13.53
C CYS A 247 -7.05 -2.69 -12.46
N GLU A 248 -6.75 -1.46 -12.81
CA GLU A 248 -7.07 -0.30 -12.00
C GLU A 248 -8.26 0.41 -12.62
N GLY A 249 -9.21 0.84 -11.80
CA GLY A 249 -10.35 1.63 -12.23
C GLY A 249 -10.28 3.01 -11.60
N ASN A 250 -10.67 4.04 -12.33
CA ASN A 250 -10.91 5.38 -11.81
C ASN A 250 -12.41 5.64 -12.01
N VAL A 251 -13.12 5.87 -10.91
CA VAL A 251 -14.58 6.05 -10.93
C VAL A 251 -14.93 7.39 -10.30
N ASP A 252 -15.64 8.20 -11.07
CA ASP A 252 -16.25 9.45 -10.64
C ASP A 252 -17.75 9.23 -10.39
N LEU A 253 -18.16 9.22 -9.13
CA LEU A 253 -19.56 9.07 -8.69
C LEU A 253 -20.17 10.47 -8.53
N LYS A 254 -20.72 11.03 -9.60
CA LYS A 254 -21.16 12.43 -9.67
C LYS A 254 -22.35 12.72 -8.77
N ASP A 255 -23.23 11.75 -8.63
CA ASP A 255 -24.37 11.77 -7.73
C ASP A 255 -23.95 11.88 -6.25
N LEU A 256 -22.87 11.19 -5.88
CA LEU A 256 -22.30 11.24 -4.52
C LEU A 256 -21.26 12.35 -4.35
N ARG A 257 -20.82 13.00 -5.43
CA ARG A 257 -19.67 13.93 -5.47
C ARG A 257 -18.40 13.30 -4.90
N MET A 258 -18.16 12.04 -5.26
CA MET A 258 -17.03 11.26 -4.78
C MET A 258 -16.21 10.68 -5.92
N TYR A 259 -14.94 10.48 -5.64
CA TYR A 259 -14.00 9.76 -6.49
C TYR A 259 -13.54 8.51 -5.76
N ALA A 260 -13.30 7.42 -6.50
CA ALA A 260 -12.65 6.22 -6.00
C ALA A 260 -11.70 5.63 -7.05
N ARG A 261 -10.58 5.08 -6.59
CA ARG A 261 -9.70 4.23 -7.39
C ARG A 261 -9.97 2.77 -7.05
N LEU A 262 -10.39 2.01 -8.04
CA LEU A 262 -10.64 0.59 -7.91
C LEU A 262 -9.39 -0.23 -8.27
N SER A 263 -9.24 -1.38 -7.63
CA SER A 263 -8.27 -2.42 -8.00
C SER A 263 -9.00 -3.75 -7.92
N PHE A 264 -9.03 -4.51 -9.02
CA PHE A 264 -9.76 -5.78 -9.09
C PHE A 264 -9.15 -6.71 -10.14
N ASP A 265 -9.56 -7.97 -10.13
CA ASP A 265 -9.15 -9.00 -11.10
C ASP A 265 -9.61 -8.62 -12.51
N LYS A 266 -8.74 -8.79 -13.52
CA LYS A 266 -9.07 -8.55 -14.93
C LYS A 266 -10.31 -9.34 -15.37
N ASP A 267 -10.51 -10.55 -14.84
CA ASP A 267 -11.70 -11.37 -15.15
C ASP A 267 -13.02 -10.75 -14.65
N ALA A 268 -12.96 -9.74 -13.76
CA ALA A 268 -14.12 -9.04 -13.24
C ALA A 268 -14.52 -7.79 -14.04
N ILE A 269 -13.84 -7.47 -15.16
CA ILE A 269 -14.25 -6.38 -16.08
C ILE A 269 -15.73 -6.52 -16.51
N PRO A 270 -16.24 -7.70 -16.92
CA PRO A 270 -17.65 -7.85 -17.28
C PRO A 270 -18.62 -7.55 -16.13
N GLN A 271 -18.13 -7.54 -14.89
CA GLN A 271 -18.89 -7.24 -13.67
C GLN A 271 -18.73 -5.80 -13.18
N HIS A 272 -18.19 -4.88 -14.00
CA HIS A 272 -17.95 -3.49 -13.59
C HIS A 272 -19.17 -2.81 -12.94
N GLN A 273 -20.39 -3.09 -13.42
CA GLN A 273 -21.62 -2.58 -12.82
C GLN A 273 -21.81 -3.09 -11.39
N VAL A 274 -21.62 -4.39 -11.15
CA VAL A 274 -21.68 -4.99 -9.80
C VAL A 274 -20.67 -4.33 -8.87
N ILE A 275 -19.48 -4.00 -9.37
CA ILE A 275 -18.44 -3.34 -8.59
C ILE A 275 -18.87 -1.92 -8.20
N VAL A 276 -19.28 -1.10 -9.18
CA VAL A 276 -19.61 0.31 -8.96
C VAL A 276 -20.91 0.46 -8.17
N ASP A 277 -21.96 -0.28 -8.52
CA ASP A 277 -23.24 -0.27 -7.78
C ASP A 277 -23.11 -0.93 -6.41
N GLY A 278 -22.23 -1.92 -6.28
CA GLY A 278 -21.85 -2.50 -5.00
C GLY A 278 -21.24 -1.45 -4.06
N LEU A 279 -20.28 -0.66 -4.55
CA LEU A 279 -19.71 0.45 -3.78
C LEU A 279 -20.77 1.48 -3.38
N ARG A 280 -21.67 1.88 -4.31
CA ARG A 280 -22.79 2.78 -3.98
C ARG A 280 -23.68 2.20 -2.89
N THR A 281 -24.05 0.92 -3.01
CA THR A 281 -24.91 0.22 -2.06
C THR A 281 -24.29 0.20 -0.67
N LEU A 282 -22.99 -0.08 -0.59
CA LEU A 282 -22.24 -0.06 0.66
C LEU A 282 -22.18 1.35 1.27
N LEU A 283 -21.82 2.37 0.48
CA LEU A 283 -21.79 3.75 0.94
C LEU A 283 -23.17 4.23 1.42
N SER A 284 -24.23 3.89 0.69
CA SER A 284 -25.61 4.22 1.08
C SER A 284 -26.00 3.56 2.40
N ARG A 285 -25.62 2.29 2.62
CA ARG A 285 -25.89 1.55 3.85
C ARG A 285 -25.23 2.17 5.08
N TRP A 286 -24.03 2.73 4.92
CA TRP A 286 -23.21 3.25 6.03
C TRP A 286 -23.35 4.75 6.26
N ARG A 287 -24.11 5.44 5.42
CA ARG A 287 -24.36 6.86 5.60
C ARG A 287 -25.03 7.06 6.95
N ALA A 288 -24.38 7.80 7.85
CA ALA A 288 -24.95 8.08 9.15
C ALA A 288 -26.08 9.12 8.98
N SER A 289 -27.12 8.99 9.79
CA SER A 289 -28.09 10.07 9.95
C SER A 289 -27.45 11.13 10.86
N ASP A 290 -27.60 12.40 10.48
CA ASP A 290 -27.19 13.54 11.30
C ASP A 290 -27.98 13.61 12.61
#